data_AF-A0A1Q7H7H0-F1
#
_entry.id   AF-A0A1Q7H7H0-F1
#
_cell.length_a   1.000
_cell.length_b   1.000
_cell.length_c   1.000
_cell.angle_alpha   90.00
_cell.angle_beta   90.00
_cell.angle_gamma   90.00
#
_symmetry.space_group_name_H-M   'P 1'
#
loop_
_entity.id
_entity.type
_entity.pdbx_description
1 polymer ?
#
loop_
_entity_poly.entity_id
_entity_poly.type
_entity_poly.pdbx_seq_one_letter_code
_entity_poly.pdbx_strand_id
1 'polypeptide(L)'
;MYGEVVPAAAFVDRVEELQRLIQDLDAAQKIFLISPRRYGKSSLIRRALATMTRRGAITVEVTVSSFSSYVAFLEGYARALAAAETTWDRARSWLREAISSTRIDVGADSRAVAFPNARTERDVSRLAEEVFTLPARLAQTRRRKVIVALDEFQAVAGYNGGSVEHALRAAVQHQRDVGYVFAGSEPSLMERMLSPRRPFYKAGPVMRLEKIAAEEFAAFIDGRFTRSGMKPEAGLGAAIVELAENLPYDVQRLAHETWDEVRGRKRRRATLDDLHQALKRLLAEHQMIFEAVWQHLTLTQRAALRAVVLEGGRGLLSADVRVRHRLGGPSTVQRALAALVRDDVVTRDGDRYAVVDSLLREWVARQTF
;
A
#
# COMPACT_ATOMS: atom_id res chain seq x y z
N MET A 1 13.40 0.54 12.52
CA MET A 1 12.54 1.52 11.80
C MET A 1 11.49 0.74 11.04
N TYR A 2 10.25 0.72 11.54
CA TYR A 2 9.13 0.07 10.88
C TYR A 2 8.40 1.09 10.01
N GLY A 3 8.20 0.77 8.73
CA GLY A 3 7.57 1.69 7.75
C GLY A 3 8.54 2.36 6.76
N GLU A 4 9.85 2.21 6.93
CA GLU A 4 10.84 2.65 5.93
C GLU A 4 11.23 1.52 4.97
N VAL A 5 11.84 1.92 3.84
CA VAL A 5 12.24 1.06 2.71
C VAL A 5 12.95 -0.20 3.19
N VAL A 6 12.39 -1.35 2.86
CA VAL A 6 13.04 -2.65 3.08
C VAL A 6 14.28 -2.72 2.18
N PRO A 7 15.50 -2.87 2.73
CA PRO A 7 16.71 -3.03 1.92
C PRO A 7 16.55 -4.21 0.95
N ALA A 8 17.24 -4.20 -0.19
CA ALA A 8 17.16 -5.28 -1.18
C ALA A 8 17.39 -6.68 -0.58
N ALA A 9 18.15 -6.77 0.51
CA ALA A 9 18.44 -8.00 1.25
C ALA A 9 17.28 -8.52 2.14
N ALA A 10 16.26 -7.70 2.38
CA ALA A 10 15.10 -8.01 3.21
C ALA A 10 13.78 -8.09 2.39
N PHE A 11 13.85 -7.86 1.08
CA PHE A 11 12.71 -8.05 0.18
C PHE A 11 12.54 -9.54 -0.13
N VAL A 12 11.56 -10.15 0.52
CA VAL A 12 11.28 -11.58 0.42
C VAL A 12 10.58 -11.87 -0.90
N ASP A 13 11.12 -12.83 -1.64
CA ASP A 13 10.42 -13.69 -2.59
C ASP A 13 9.36 -13.04 -3.50
N ARG A 14 9.75 -11.92 -4.08
CA ARG A 14 8.97 -11.13 -5.03
C ARG A 14 9.78 -10.86 -6.29
N VAL A 15 10.65 -11.83 -6.62
CA VAL A 15 11.67 -11.69 -7.67
C VAL A 15 10.98 -11.65 -9.02
N GLU A 16 10.03 -12.54 -9.25
CA GLU A 16 9.26 -12.62 -10.50
C GLU A 16 8.39 -11.37 -10.68
N GLU A 17 7.65 -10.95 -9.65
CA GLU A 17 6.80 -9.75 -9.73
C GLU A 17 7.64 -8.49 -9.94
N LEU A 18 8.81 -8.38 -9.29
CA LEU A 18 9.72 -7.27 -9.51
C LEU A 18 10.29 -7.28 -10.92
N GLN A 19 10.74 -8.43 -11.42
CA GLN A 19 11.27 -8.55 -12.78
C GLN A 19 10.21 -8.20 -13.81
N ARG A 20 8.99 -8.71 -13.66
CA ARG A 20 7.85 -8.39 -14.53
C ARG A 20 7.53 -6.89 -14.48
N LEU A 21 7.45 -6.30 -13.30
CA LEU A 21 7.17 -4.87 -13.14
C LEU A 21 8.26 -4.02 -13.82
N ILE A 22 9.53 -4.38 -13.67
CA ILE A 22 10.65 -3.70 -14.33
C ILE A 22 10.55 -3.84 -15.85
N GLN A 23 10.26 -5.03 -16.38
CA GLN A 23 10.11 -5.25 -17.82
C GLN A 23 8.96 -4.42 -18.41
N ASP A 24 7.80 -4.43 -17.76
CA ASP A 24 6.64 -3.65 -18.19
C ASP A 24 6.93 -2.15 -18.14
N LEU A 25 7.60 -1.66 -17.09
CA LEU A 25 8.00 -0.26 -16.95
C LEU A 25 9.04 0.15 -18.00
N ASP A 26 9.99 -0.73 -18.34
CA ASP A 26 10.96 -0.48 -19.40
C ASP A 26 10.26 -0.41 -20.77
N ALA A 27 9.21 -1.18 -20.99
CA ALA A 27 8.34 -1.04 -22.17
C ALA A 27 7.35 0.15 -22.10
N ALA A 28 7.51 1.05 -21.11
CA ALA A 28 6.63 2.20 -20.87
C ALA A 28 5.13 1.83 -20.77
N GLN A 29 4.84 0.65 -20.22
CA GLN A 29 3.48 0.15 -20.01
C GLN A 29 2.76 0.88 -18.87
N LYS A 30 1.43 0.72 -18.84
CA LYS A 30 0.51 1.34 -17.88
C LYS A 30 -0.02 0.22 -16.97
N ILE A 31 0.77 -0.14 -15.96
CA ILE A 31 0.50 -1.29 -15.11
C ILE A 31 -0.48 -0.91 -14.00
N PHE A 32 -1.47 -1.77 -13.74
CA PHE A 32 -2.33 -1.69 -12.57
C PHE A 32 -1.86 -2.71 -11.53
N LEU A 33 -1.29 -2.23 -10.43
CA LEU A 33 -0.79 -3.06 -9.35
C LEU A 33 -1.82 -3.12 -8.22
N ILE A 34 -2.47 -4.28 -8.10
CA ILE A 34 -3.53 -4.53 -7.12
C ILE A 34 -2.97 -5.45 -6.04
N SER A 35 -3.00 -5.00 -4.79
CA SER A 35 -2.43 -5.76 -3.68
C SER A 35 -3.14 -5.35 -2.41
N PRO A 36 -3.65 -6.27 -1.58
CA PRO A 36 -4.14 -5.93 -0.25
C PRO A 36 -3.11 -5.16 0.59
N ARG A 37 -3.58 -4.46 1.63
CA ARG A 37 -2.71 -3.79 2.61
C ARG A 37 -1.71 -4.80 3.21
N ARG A 38 -0.51 -4.31 3.55
CA ARG A 38 0.58 -5.08 4.19
C ARG A 38 1.23 -6.20 3.36
N TYR A 39 0.91 -6.34 2.06
CA TYR A 39 1.49 -7.37 1.17
C TYR A 39 2.82 -6.97 0.51
N GLY A 40 3.34 -5.77 0.81
CA GLY A 40 4.64 -5.31 0.32
C GLY A 40 4.61 -4.48 -0.98
N LYS A 41 3.42 -4.07 -1.45
CA LYS A 41 3.20 -3.22 -2.64
C LYS A 41 4.17 -2.04 -2.75
N SER A 42 4.21 -1.16 -1.76
CA SER A 42 5.06 0.05 -1.81
C SER A 42 6.56 -0.29 -1.84
N SER A 43 6.98 -1.38 -1.19
CA SER A 43 8.37 -1.86 -1.29
C SER A 43 8.70 -2.36 -2.69
N LEU A 44 7.78 -3.09 -3.35
CA LEU A 44 7.95 -3.55 -4.72
C LEU A 44 8.09 -2.37 -5.69
N ILE A 45 7.20 -1.38 -5.59
CA ILE A 45 7.21 -0.17 -6.42
C ILE A 45 8.54 0.57 -6.28
N ARG A 46 8.95 0.88 -5.04
CA ARG A 46 10.20 1.63 -4.80
C ARG A 46 11.43 0.90 -5.32
N ARG A 47 11.49 -0.44 -5.21
CA ARG A 47 12.61 -1.22 -5.79
C ARG A 47 12.59 -1.19 -7.32
N ALA A 48 11.41 -1.25 -7.94
CA ALA A 48 11.28 -1.10 -9.38
C ALA A 48 11.72 0.29 -9.82
N LEU A 49 11.23 1.35 -9.17
CA LEU A 49 11.64 2.74 -9.43
C LEU A 49 13.16 2.91 -9.27
N ALA A 50 13.76 2.48 -8.15
CA ALA A 50 15.21 2.56 -7.94
C ALA A 50 16.01 1.81 -9.03
N THR A 51 15.46 0.72 -9.57
CA THR A 51 16.09 0.02 -10.69
C THR A 51 15.94 0.78 -12.00
N MET A 52 14.78 1.39 -12.26
CA MET A 52 14.57 2.26 -13.42
C MET A 52 15.44 3.52 -13.37
N THR A 53 15.63 4.13 -12.19
CA THR A 53 16.56 5.24 -11.99
C THR A 53 17.98 4.85 -12.39
N ARG A 54 18.46 3.68 -11.94
CA ARG A 54 19.79 3.15 -12.32
C ARG A 54 19.93 2.86 -13.82
N ARG A 55 18.83 2.53 -14.51
CA ARG A 55 18.78 2.40 -15.98
C ARG A 55 18.65 3.74 -16.71
N GLY A 56 18.68 4.85 -16.00
CA GLY A 56 18.63 6.19 -16.58
C GLY A 56 17.22 6.73 -16.80
N ALA A 57 16.16 6.12 -16.27
CA ALA A 57 14.82 6.72 -16.30
C ALA A 57 14.68 7.84 -15.24
N ILE A 58 13.76 8.76 -15.45
CA ILE A 58 13.31 9.72 -14.44
C ILE A 58 12.13 9.07 -13.71
N THR A 59 12.16 9.02 -12.39
CA THR A 59 11.16 8.30 -11.60
C THR A 59 10.45 9.24 -10.63
N VAL A 60 9.12 9.15 -10.57
CA VAL A 60 8.28 9.97 -9.70
C VAL A 60 7.30 9.06 -8.95
N GLU A 61 7.17 9.24 -7.64
CA GLU A 61 6.20 8.53 -6.79
C GLU A 61 5.27 9.55 -6.15
N VAL A 62 3.96 9.33 -6.25
CA VAL A 62 2.92 10.20 -5.67
C VAL A 62 1.85 9.34 -5.01
N THR A 63 1.62 9.54 -3.72
CA THR A 63 0.50 8.92 -3.00
C THR A 63 -0.75 9.79 -3.16
N VAL A 64 -1.71 9.33 -3.96
CA VAL A 64 -2.91 10.11 -4.33
C VAL A 64 -3.77 10.41 -3.11
N SER A 65 -3.94 9.45 -2.19
CA SER A 65 -4.76 9.63 -0.98
C SER A 65 -4.22 10.68 0.00
N SER A 66 -2.99 11.18 -0.19
CA SER A 66 -2.42 12.25 0.63
C SER A 66 -2.97 13.64 0.32
N PHE A 67 -3.78 13.79 -0.73
CA PHE A 67 -4.35 15.08 -1.13
C PHE A 67 -5.85 15.18 -0.78
N SER A 68 -6.25 16.31 -0.22
CA SER A 68 -7.62 16.55 0.26
C SER A 68 -8.60 16.95 -0.86
N SER A 69 -8.11 17.34 -2.03
CA SER A 69 -8.93 17.80 -3.15
C SER A 69 -8.25 17.52 -4.49
N TYR A 70 -9.02 17.66 -5.57
CA TYR A 70 -8.49 17.48 -6.92
C TYR A 70 -7.38 18.50 -7.25
N VAL A 71 -7.58 19.78 -6.91
CA VAL A 71 -6.57 20.83 -7.15
C VAL A 71 -5.30 20.53 -6.36
N ALA A 72 -5.42 20.13 -5.08
CA ALA A 72 -4.27 19.76 -4.26
C ALA A 72 -3.50 18.56 -4.85
N PHE A 73 -4.21 17.60 -5.45
CA PHE A 73 -3.59 16.50 -6.17
C PHE A 73 -2.81 16.98 -7.41
N LEU A 74 -3.40 17.87 -8.22
CA LEU A 74 -2.71 18.44 -9.40
C LEU A 74 -1.45 19.22 -8.99
N GLU A 75 -1.54 20.02 -7.93
CA GLU A 75 -0.41 20.76 -7.33
C GLU A 75 0.69 19.81 -6.86
N GLY A 76 0.32 18.78 -6.11
CA GLY A 76 1.25 17.77 -5.60
C GLY A 76 1.91 16.96 -6.72
N TYR A 77 1.16 16.60 -7.75
CA TYR A 77 1.65 15.88 -8.92
C TYR A 77 2.62 16.72 -9.74
N ALA A 78 2.27 17.97 -10.06
CA ALA A 78 3.16 18.91 -10.74
C ALA A 78 4.44 19.18 -9.93
N ARG A 79 4.30 19.34 -8.61
CA ARG A 79 5.43 19.47 -7.69
C ARG A 79 6.36 18.26 -7.72
N ALA A 80 5.81 17.03 -7.69
CA ALA A 80 6.63 15.82 -7.70
C ALA A 80 7.41 15.67 -9.01
N LEU A 81 6.81 16.03 -10.14
CA LEU A 81 7.48 16.06 -11.44
C LEU A 81 8.56 17.14 -11.50
N ALA A 82 8.30 18.33 -10.95
CA ALA A 82 9.28 19.40 -10.87
C ALA A 82 10.42 19.08 -9.91
N ALA A 83 10.18 18.33 -8.83
CA ALA A 83 11.25 17.87 -7.94
C ALA A 83 12.16 16.80 -8.58
N ALA A 84 11.67 16.11 -9.60
CA ALA A 84 12.48 15.19 -10.41
C ALA A 84 13.42 15.92 -11.40
N GLU A 85 13.33 17.26 -11.46
CA GLU A 85 14.22 18.08 -12.26
C GLU A 85 15.57 18.36 -11.58
N THR A 86 16.61 18.47 -12.41
CA THR A 86 18.01 18.60 -11.93
C THR A 86 18.31 19.91 -11.21
N THR A 87 17.62 21.01 -11.53
CA THR A 87 17.83 22.31 -10.90
C THR A 87 16.52 23.07 -10.75
N TRP A 88 16.41 23.84 -9.66
CA TRP A 88 15.20 24.60 -9.31
C TRP A 88 14.78 25.59 -10.39
N ASP A 89 15.73 26.37 -10.93
CA ASP A 89 15.45 27.37 -11.98
C ASP A 89 14.86 26.73 -13.22
N ARG A 90 15.40 25.57 -13.62
CA ARG A 90 14.88 24.81 -14.77
C ARG A 90 13.49 24.27 -14.48
N ALA A 91 13.26 23.72 -13.29
CA ALA A 91 11.96 23.19 -12.89
C ALA A 91 10.87 24.27 -12.92
N ARG A 92 11.17 25.45 -12.37
CA ARG A 92 10.27 26.61 -12.35
C ARG A 92 10.00 27.16 -13.75
N SER A 93 11.04 27.33 -14.56
CA SER A 93 10.90 27.80 -15.95
C SER A 93 10.06 26.82 -16.77
N TRP A 94 10.37 25.53 -16.66
CA TRP A 94 9.66 24.47 -17.35
C TRP A 94 8.19 24.40 -16.97
N LEU A 95 7.85 24.45 -15.67
CA LEU A 95 6.45 24.44 -15.24
C LEU A 95 5.67 25.64 -15.80
N ARG A 96 6.27 26.84 -15.79
CA ARG A 96 5.64 28.06 -16.31
C ARG A 96 5.43 28.04 -17.82
N GLU A 97 6.36 27.43 -18.54
CA GLU A 97 6.21 27.21 -19.99
C GLU A 97 5.16 26.12 -20.26
N ALA A 98 5.09 25.10 -19.39
CA ALA A 98 4.25 23.95 -19.62
C ALA A 98 2.77 24.18 -19.30
N ILE A 99 2.48 24.99 -18.28
CA ILE A 99 1.11 25.30 -17.82
C ILE A 99 0.83 26.77 -18.15
N SER A 100 -0.01 26.97 -19.16
CA SER A 100 -0.37 28.30 -19.67
C SER A 100 -1.77 28.75 -19.23
N SER A 101 -2.60 27.80 -18.80
CA SER A 101 -4.00 28.02 -18.46
C SER A 101 -4.21 28.84 -17.19
N THR A 102 -3.20 28.90 -16.31
CA THR A 102 -3.30 29.56 -15.01
C THR A 102 -1.97 30.15 -14.55
N ARG A 103 -2.04 31.11 -13.62
CA ARG A 103 -0.86 31.62 -12.93
C ARG A 103 -0.36 30.55 -11.96
N ILE A 104 0.94 30.24 -12.04
CA ILE A 104 1.58 29.29 -11.15
C ILE A 104 2.39 30.05 -10.11
N ASP A 105 2.07 29.80 -8.84
CA ASP A 105 2.89 30.24 -7.73
C ASP A 105 3.84 29.10 -7.33
N VAL A 106 5.12 29.28 -7.66
CA VAL A 106 6.20 28.33 -7.31
C VAL A 106 7.01 28.94 -6.17
N GLY A 107 7.02 28.29 -5.01
CA GLY A 107 7.82 28.69 -3.85
C GLY A 107 9.33 28.62 -4.12
N ALA A 108 10.11 29.31 -3.28
CA ALA A 108 11.57 29.48 -3.43
C ALA A 108 12.37 28.17 -3.58
N ASP A 109 11.84 27.03 -3.09
CA ASP A 109 12.52 25.73 -3.14
C ASP A 109 11.77 24.66 -3.95
N SER A 110 10.78 25.02 -4.77
CA SER A 110 9.86 24.09 -5.49
C SER A 110 9.03 23.19 -4.56
N ARG A 111 9.16 23.37 -3.24
CA ARG A 111 8.37 22.67 -2.20
C ARG A 111 6.88 23.05 -2.22
N ALA A 112 6.55 24.18 -2.84
CA ALA A 112 5.19 24.64 -3.06
C ALA A 112 5.00 24.94 -4.55
N VAL A 113 4.02 24.27 -5.16
CA VAL A 113 3.43 24.60 -6.45
C VAL A 113 1.97 24.85 -6.15
N ALA A 114 1.45 26.01 -6.50
CA ALA A 114 0.05 26.36 -6.27
C ALA A 114 -0.60 26.94 -7.53
N PHE A 115 -1.90 26.68 -7.69
CA PHE A 115 -2.71 27.16 -8.81
C PHE A 115 -3.88 28.04 -8.29
N PRO A 116 -3.60 29.24 -7.75
CA PRO A 116 -4.58 30.05 -7.01
C PRO A 116 -5.80 30.51 -7.82
N ASN A 117 -5.70 30.47 -9.15
CA ASN A 117 -6.78 30.88 -10.06
C ASN A 117 -7.63 29.70 -10.54
N ALA A 118 -7.29 28.45 -10.20
CA ALA A 118 -8.10 27.28 -10.54
C ALA A 118 -9.29 27.15 -9.58
N ARG A 119 -10.33 27.97 -9.79
CA ARG A 119 -11.46 28.11 -8.86
C ARG A 119 -12.75 27.48 -9.36
N THR A 120 -12.95 27.40 -10.68
CA THR A 120 -14.14 26.79 -11.28
C THR A 120 -13.83 25.39 -11.83
N GLU A 121 -14.86 24.56 -12.02
CA GLU A 121 -14.69 23.23 -12.64
C GLU A 121 -14.03 23.30 -14.02
N ARG A 122 -14.32 24.36 -14.79
CA ARG A 122 -13.73 24.60 -16.10
C ARG A 122 -12.24 24.90 -15.99
N ASP A 123 -11.83 25.71 -15.01
CA ASP A 123 -10.42 26.03 -14.79
C ASP A 123 -9.64 24.78 -14.36
N VAL A 124 -10.22 23.99 -13.43
CA VAL A 124 -9.62 22.75 -12.95
C VAL A 124 -9.49 21.72 -14.06
N SER A 125 -10.48 21.62 -14.96
CA SER A 125 -10.44 20.70 -16.10
C SER A 125 -9.30 21.07 -17.07
N ARG A 126 -9.16 22.37 -17.41
CA ARG A 126 -8.05 22.86 -18.26
C ARG A 126 -6.69 22.66 -17.63
N LEU A 127 -6.59 22.96 -16.33
CA LEU A 127 -5.37 22.74 -15.56
C LEU A 127 -4.99 21.26 -15.55
N ALA A 128 -5.95 20.36 -15.38
CA ALA A 128 -5.71 18.92 -15.38
C ALA A 128 -5.18 18.42 -16.72
N GLU A 129 -5.74 18.89 -17.84
CA GLU A 129 -5.24 18.57 -19.18
C GLU A 129 -3.76 18.96 -19.33
N GLU A 130 -3.38 20.16 -18.90
CA GLU A 130 -1.99 20.62 -18.96
C GLU A 130 -1.09 19.79 -18.00
N VAL A 131 -1.50 19.64 -16.74
CA VAL A 131 -0.73 18.95 -15.69
C VAL A 131 -0.50 17.47 -16.03
N PHE A 132 -1.50 16.77 -16.57
CA PHE A 132 -1.34 15.36 -16.93
C PHE A 132 -0.47 15.15 -18.17
N THR A 133 -0.21 16.18 -18.98
CA THR A 133 0.75 16.10 -20.10
C THR A 133 2.21 16.31 -19.67
N LEU A 134 2.45 16.82 -18.45
CA LEU A 134 3.79 17.12 -17.95
C LEU A 134 4.77 15.94 -18.03
N PRO A 135 4.42 14.68 -17.68
CA PRO A 135 5.36 13.57 -17.79
C PRO A 135 5.89 13.36 -19.21
N ALA A 136 5.03 13.50 -20.23
CA ALA A 136 5.43 13.36 -21.63
C ALA A 136 6.36 14.51 -22.06
N ARG A 137 6.06 15.74 -21.65
CA ARG A 137 6.94 16.90 -21.90
C ARG A 137 8.30 16.71 -21.23
N LEU A 138 8.31 16.23 -19.98
CA LEU A 138 9.53 15.92 -19.25
C LEU A 138 10.37 14.86 -19.97
N ALA A 139 9.72 13.79 -20.45
CA ALA A 139 10.39 12.73 -21.21
C ALA A 139 11.04 13.26 -22.49
N GLN A 140 10.32 14.11 -23.23
CA GLN A 140 10.79 14.72 -24.47
C GLN A 140 11.96 15.68 -24.23
N THR A 141 11.83 16.62 -23.30
CA THR A 141 12.87 17.62 -22.98
C THR A 141 14.15 16.95 -22.49
N ARG A 142 14.02 15.87 -21.71
CA ARG A 142 15.16 15.17 -21.13
C ARG A 142 15.68 14.03 -21.99
N ARG A 143 14.97 13.66 -23.05
CA ARG A 143 15.26 12.49 -23.91
C ARG A 143 15.47 11.22 -23.08
N ARG A 144 14.63 11.05 -22.05
CA ARG A 144 14.70 9.96 -21.07
C ARG A 144 13.28 9.44 -20.82
N LYS A 145 13.13 8.14 -20.60
CA LYS A 145 11.85 7.58 -20.14
C LYS A 145 11.47 8.19 -18.79
N VAL A 146 10.19 8.45 -18.59
CA VAL A 146 9.63 8.88 -17.31
C VAL A 146 8.77 7.76 -16.74
N ILE A 147 8.96 7.42 -15.48
CA ILE A 147 8.18 6.40 -14.78
C ILE A 147 7.44 7.06 -13.63
N VAL A 148 6.12 6.97 -13.65
CA VAL A 148 5.24 7.57 -12.63
C VAL A 148 4.55 6.46 -11.85
N ALA A 149 4.77 6.41 -10.54
CA ALA A 149 3.99 5.58 -9.63
C ALA A 149 2.94 6.45 -8.93
N LEU A 150 1.67 6.11 -9.13
CA LEU A 150 0.54 6.67 -8.39
C LEU A 150 0.08 5.63 -7.36
N ASP A 151 0.46 5.83 -6.11
CA ASP A 151 0.06 4.96 -5.00
C ASP A 151 -1.30 5.38 -4.42
N GLU A 152 -2.03 4.42 -3.87
CA GLU A 152 -3.44 4.55 -3.47
C GLU A 152 -4.31 5.20 -4.57
N PHE A 153 -4.11 4.76 -5.81
CA PHE A 153 -4.73 5.32 -7.00
C PHE A 153 -6.26 5.34 -6.95
N GLN A 154 -6.89 4.38 -6.26
CA GLN A 154 -8.34 4.34 -6.11
C GLN A 154 -8.93 5.60 -5.44
N ALA A 155 -8.11 6.38 -4.72
CA ALA A 155 -8.51 7.66 -4.14
C ALA A 155 -9.00 8.68 -5.18
N VAL A 156 -8.57 8.58 -6.46
CA VAL A 156 -9.05 9.49 -7.52
C VAL A 156 -10.57 9.41 -7.72
N ALA A 157 -11.20 8.27 -7.38
CA ALA A 157 -12.65 8.11 -7.49
C ALA A 157 -13.42 9.01 -6.50
N GLY A 158 -12.76 9.46 -5.42
CA GLY A 158 -13.32 10.41 -4.47
C GLY A 158 -13.31 11.87 -4.96
N TYR A 159 -12.50 12.18 -5.98
CA TYR A 159 -12.43 13.51 -6.57
C TYR A 159 -13.49 13.67 -7.67
N ASN A 160 -14.48 14.54 -7.43
CA ASN A 160 -15.44 15.04 -8.43
C ASN A 160 -16.10 13.98 -9.35
N GLY A 161 -16.43 12.79 -8.83
CA GLY A 161 -17.38 11.87 -9.47
C GLY A 161 -16.95 11.19 -10.78
N GLY A 162 -15.65 11.19 -11.13
CA GLY A 162 -15.11 10.42 -12.27
C GLY A 162 -14.49 11.22 -13.41
N SER A 163 -14.60 12.55 -13.41
CA SER A 163 -13.94 13.42 -14.41
C SER A 163 -12.41 13.27 -14.41
N VAL A 164 -11.82 13.01 -13.24
CA VAL A 164 -10.37 12.80 -13.07
C VAL A 164 -9.89 11.55 -13.81
N GLU A 165 -10.62 10.43 -13.73
CA GLU A 165 -10.24 9.19 -14.42
C GLU A 165 -10.24 9.38 -15.93
N HIS A 166 -11.24 10.10 -16.47
CA HIS A 166 -11.33 10.41 -17.89
C HIS A 166 -10.17 11.31 -18.35
N ALA A 167 -9.91 12.42 -17.65
CA ALA A 167 -8.84 13.35 -17.99
C ALA A 167 -7.46 12.67 -17.95
N LEU A 168 -7.19 11.91 -16.89
CA LEU A 168 -5.93 11.19 -16.74
C LEU A 168 -5.79 10.10 -17.82
N ARG A 169 -6.83 9.30 -18.08
CA ARG A 169 -6.80 8.29 -19.13
C ARG A 169 -6.51 8.89 -20.50
N ALA A 170 -7.18 10.00 -20.84
CA ALA A 170 -7.02 10.70 -22.10
C ALA A 170 -5.59 11.21 -22.29
N ALA A 171 -4.96 11.73 -21.23
CA ALA A 171 -3.57 12.15 -21.30
C ALA A 171 -2.61 10.96 -21.43
N VAL A 172 -2.75 9.94 -20.57
CA VAL A 172 -1.81 8.81 -20.43
C VAL A 172 -1.73 7.95 -21.70
N GLN A 173 -2.84 7.78 -22.43
CA GLN A 173 -2.87 6.88 -23.60
C GLN A 173 -1.94 7.31 -24.75
N HIS A 174 -1.60 8.60 -24.83
CA HIS A 174 -0.76 9.15 -25.89
C HIS A 174 0.74 9.22 -25.50
N GLN A 175 1.10 8.86 -24.27
CA GLN A 175 2.46 9.01 -23.74
C GLN A 175 3.27 7.74 -23.98
N ARG A 176 4.06 7.70 -25.05
CA ARG A 176 4.84 6.51 -25.44
C ARG A 176 6.10 6.30 -24.59
N ASP A 177 6.74 7.37 -24.15
CA ASP A 177 7.96 7.32 -23.33
C ASP A 177 7.69 7.43 -21.82
N VAL A 178 6.42 7.27 -21.41
CA VAL A 178 5.99 7.35 -20.01
C VAL A 178 5.35 6.04 -19.58
N GLY A 179 5.99 5.38 -18.61
CA GLY A 179 5.47 4.21 -17.91
C GLY A 179 4.72 4.61 -16.65
N TYR A 180 3.64 3.90 -16.33
CA TYR A 180 2.82 4.14 -15.15
C TYR A 180 2.67 2.90 -14.29
N VAL A 181 2.71 3.08 -12.98
CA VAL A 181 2.22 2.10 -12.00
C VAL A 181 1.05 2.73 -11.25
N PHE A 182 -0.16 2.31 -11.57
CA PHE A 182 -1.38 2.65 -10.84
C PHE A 182 -1.59 1.62 -9.73
N ALA A 183 -1.21 1.97 -8.50
CA ALA A 183 -1.15 1.02 -7.40
C ALA A 183 -2.25 1.28 -6.37
N GLY A 184 -2.94 0.23 -5.90
CA GLY A 184 -4.05 0.38 -4.96
C GLY A 184 -4.15 -0.74 -3.94
N SER A 185 -4.50 -0.36 -2.70
CA SER A 185 -4.60 -1.31 -1.57
C SER A 185 -5.99 -1.93 -1.38
N GLU A 186 -6.98 -1.46 -2.15
CA GLU A 186 -8.36 -1.94 -2.14
C GLU A 186 -8.69 -2.64 -3.46
N PRO A 187 -8.57 -3.98 -3.52
CA PRO A 187 -8.77 -4.74 -4.76
C PRO A 187 -10.12 -4.48 -5.42
N SER A 188 -11.20 -4.46 -4.66
CA SER A 188 -12.55 -4.22 -5.19
C SER A 188 -12.71 -2.85 -5.85
N LEU A 189 -12.12 -1.80 -5.28
CA LEU A 189 -12.17 -0.46 -5.87
C LEU A 189 -11.32 -0.39 -7.14
N MET A 190 -10.11 -0.95 -7.10
CA MET A 190 -9.22 -1.03 -8.27
C MET A 190 -9.86 -1.83 -9.42
N GLU A 191 -10.44 -2.99 -9.12
CA GLU A 191 -11.14 -3.82 -10.12
C GLU A 191 -12.37 -3.11 -10.69
N ARG A 192 -13.11 -2.37 -9.86
CA ARG A 192 -14.21 -1.54 -10.34
C ARG A 192 -13.74 -0.53 -11.37
N MET A 193 -12.60 0.15 -11.15
CA MET A 193 -12.01 1.12 -12.08
C MET A 193 -11.58 0.50 -13.42
N LEU A 194 -11.39 -0.82 -13.45
CA LEU A 194 -10.99 -1.58 -14.64
C LEU A 194 -12.17 -2.30 -15.32
N SER A 195 -13.41 -2.05 -14.92
CA SER A 195 -14.60 -2.69 -15.50
C SER A 195 -14.98 -2.09 -16.88
N PRO A 196 -15.72 -2.81 -17.74
CA PRO A 196 -16.01 -2.42 -19.14
C PRO A 196 -16.57 -1.02 -19.42
N ARG A 197 -17.12 -0.34 -18.40
CA ARG A 197 -17.71 1.01 -18.52
C ARG A 197 -16.83 2.11 -17.94
N ARG A 198 -15.61 1.80 -17.52
CA ARG A 198 -14.70 2.75 -16.89
C ARG A 198 -13.58 3.19 -17.82
N PRO A 199 -13.01 4.40 -17.63
CA PRO A 199 -11.97 4.93 -18.51
C PRO A 199 -10.76 4.01 -18.66
N PHE A 200 -10.40 3.30 -17.59
CA PHE A 200 -9.23 2.42 -17.56
C PHE A 200 -9.50 0.97 -18.00
N TYR A 201 -10.68 0.67 -18.56
CA TYR A 201 -10.95 -0.65 -19.12
C TYR A 201 -9.90 -1.04 -20.16
N LYS A 202 -9.23 -2.17 -19.94
CA LYS A 202 -8.13 -2.68 -20.79
C LYS A 202 -7.02 -1.64 -21.06
N ALA A 203 -6.80 -0.70 -20.15
CA ALA A 203 -5.78 0.34 -20.32
C ALA A 203 -4.33 -0.14 -20.15
N GLY A 204 -4.14 -1.35 -19.61
CA GLY A 204 -2.83 -2.00 -19.52
C GLY A 204 -2.87 -3.28 -18.69
N PRO A 205 -1.71 -3.92 -18.45
CA PRO A 205 -1.63 -5.17 -17.71
C PRO A 205 -2.01 -4.98 -16.24
N VAL A 206 -2.64 -6.00 -15.66
CA VAL A 206 -2.98 -6.06 -14.24
C VAL A 206 -2.03 -7.03 -13.55
N MET A 207 -1.34 -6.55 -12.52
CA MET A 207 -0.49 -7.33 -11.64
C MET A 207 -1.18 -7.45 -10.28
N ARG A 208 -1.42 -8.68 -9.82
CA ARG A 208 -1.95 -8.95 -8.48
C ARG A 208 -0.82 -9.49 -7.61
N LEU A 209 -0.66 -8.94 -6.41
CA LEU A 209 0.26 -9.51 -5.42
C LEU A 209 -0.50 -10.46 -4.51
N GLU A 210 -0.17 -11.73 -4.60
CA GLU A 210 -0.70 -12.78 -3.74
C GLU A 210 0.13 -12.93 -2.47
N LYS A 211 -0.31 -13.70 -1.47
CA LYS A 211 0.57 -14.04 -0.34
C LYS A 211 1.78 -14.84 -0.84
N ILE A 212 2.93 -14.67 -0.21
CA ILE A 212 4.13 -15.51 -0.42
C ILE A 212 3.80 -16.91 0.11
N ALA A 213 4.29 -17.99 -0.52
CA ALA A 213 4.06 -19.33 0.05
C ALA A 213 4.63 -19.40 1.47
N ALA A 214 3.89 -19.99 2.40
CA ALA A 214 4.24 -19.95 3.82
C ALA A 214 5.59 -20.64 4.08
N GLU A 215 5.86 -21.72 3.36
CA GLU A 215 7.08 -22.52 3.42
C GLU A 215 8.29 -21.74 2.89
N GLU A 216 8.13 -21.04 1.77
CA GLU A 216 9.16 -20.20 1.17
C GLU A 216 9.50 -19.02 2.09
N PHE A 217 8.47 -18.40 2.68
CA PHE A 217 8.66 -17.31 3.63
C PHE A 217 9.35 -17.80 4.92
N ALA A 218 8.92 -18.94 5.47
CA ALA A 218 9.54 -19.54 6.64
C ALA A 218 11.04 -19.84 6.40
N ALA A 219 11.36 -20.47 5.27
CA ALA A 219 12.73 -20.76 4.87
C ALA A 219 13.56 -19.47 4.68
N PHE A 220 12.96 -18.42 4.11
CA PHE A 220 13.60 -17.12 4.01
C PHE A 220 13.93 -16.53 5.39
N ILE A 221 13.00 -16.59 6.34
CA ILE A 221 13.19 -16.09 7.71
C ILE A 221 14.34 -16.85 8.40
N ASP A 222 14.34 -18.18 8.37
CA ASP A 222 15.42 -18.99 8.95
C ASP A 222 16.78 -18.67 8.31
N GLY A 223 16.80 -18.44 6.99
CA GLY A 223 17.98 -17.98 6.26
C GLY A 223 18.45 -16.58 6.66
N ARG A 224 17.56 -15.68 7.10
CA ARG A 224 17.95 -14.35 7.63
C ARG A 224 18.57 -14.44 9.01
N PHE A 225 18.00 -15.25 9.92
CA PHE A 225 18.63 -15.53 11.22
C PHE A 225 20.03 -16.11 11.03
N THR A 226 20.17 -17.11 10.15
CA THR A 226 21.46 -17.74 9.83
C THR A 226 22.49 -16.75 9.30
N ARG A 227 22.11 -15.93 8.31
CA ARG A 227 23.00 -14.90 7.74
C ARG A 227 23.42 -13.82 8.73
N SER A 228 22.65 -13.61 9.79
CA SER A 228 23.01 -12.68 10.87
C SER A 228 23.95 -13.28 11.92
N GLY A 229 24.36 -14.55 11.77
CA GLY A 229 25.21 -15.27 12.72
C GLY A 229 24.43 -15.95 13.86
N MET A 230 23.11 -16.08 13.74
CA MET A 230 22.26 -16.80 14.69
C MET A 230 21.86 -18.19 14.16
N LYS A 231 21.64 -19.14 15.05
CA LYS A 231 21.09 -20.47 14.74
C LYS A 231 19.62 -20.50 15.16
N PRO A 232 18.65 -20.41 14.22
CA PRO A 232 17.24 -20.60 14.54
C PRO A 232 16.99 -22.06 14.94
N GLU A 233 16.11 -22.30 15.89
CA GLU A 233 15.62 -23.64 16.16
C GLU A 233 14.58 -24.09 15.13
N ALA A 234 14.38 -25.40 15.03
CA ALA A 234 13.46 -25.98 14.05
C ALA A 234 12.04 -25.43 14.25
N GLY A 235 11.42 -24.98 13.16
CA GLY A 235 10.05 -24.45 13.18
C GLY A 235 9.92 -22.98 13.57
N LEU A 236 11.02 -22.28 13.91
CA LEU A 236 10.95 -20.85 14.27
C LEU A 236 10.38 -19.99 13.13
N GLY A 237 10.92 -20.12 11.91
CA GLY A 237 10.40 -19.39 10.74
C GLY A 237 8.93 -19.67 10.47
N ALA A 238 8.49 -20.94 10.57
CA ALA A 238 7.09 -21.32 10.40
C ALA A 238 6.18 -20.70 11.47
N ALA A 239 6.59 -20.74 12.74
CA ALA A 239 5.82 -20.14 13.83
C ALA A 239 5.67 -18.61 13.68
N ILE A 240 6.72 -17.92 13.20
CA ILE A 240 6.65 -16.50 12.89
C ILE A 240 5.63 -16.23 11.79
N VAL A 241 5.69 -17.01 10.69
CA VAL A 241 4.77 -16.86 9.55
C VAL A 241 3.33 -17.11 9.97
N GLU A 242 3.09 -18.14 10.77
CA GLU A 242 1.76 -18.49 11.28
C GLU A 242 1.18 -17.39 12.18
N LEU A 243 1.94 -16.93 13.18
CA LEU A 243 1.49 -15.88 14.09
C LEU A 243 1.15 -14.57 13.37
N ALA A 244 1.89 -14.24 12.33
CA ALA A 244 1.66 -13.07 11.48
C ALA A 244 0.61 -13.29 10.37
N GLU A 245 -0.12 -14.42 10.35
CA GLU A 245 -1.08 -14.78 9.29
C GLU A 245 -0.52 -14.74 7.85
N ASN A 246 0.79 -14.96 7.73
CA ASN A 246 1.53 -14.85 6.48
C ASN A 246 1.38 -13.46 5.81
N LEU A 247 1.23 -12.40 6.61
CA LEU A 247 1.22 -11.00 6.16
C LEU A 247 2.65 -10.45 6.14
N PRO A 248 3.23 -10.12 4.96
CA PRO A 248 4.65 -9.78 4.85
C PRO A 248 5.18 -8.74 5.83
N TYR A 249 4.44 -7.65 6.04
CA TYR A 249 4.82 -6.63 7.02
C TYR A 249 4.90 -7.19 8.46
N ASP A 250 3.89 -7.95 8.87
CA ASP A 250 3.79 -8.51 10.22
C ASP A 250 4.83 -9.62 10.44
N VAL A 251 5.07 -10.47 9.43
CA VAL A 251 6.09 -11.52 9.46
C VAL A 251 7.47 -10.90 9.66
N GLN A 252 7.80 -9.88 8.87
CA GLN A 252 9.08 -9.17 9.00
C GLN A 252 9.22 -8.48 10.35
N ARG A 253 8.14 -7.90 10.86
CA ARG A 253 8.13 -7.26 12.18
C ARG A 253 8.38 -8.26 13.30
N LEU A 254 7.61 -9.36 13.37
CA LEU A 254 7.81 -10.40 14.38
C LEU A 254 9.20 -11.04 14.28
N ALA A 255 9.70 -11.29 13.07
CA ALA A 255 11.05 -11.80 12.88
C ALA A 255 12.11 -10.83 13.40
N HIS A 256 11.98 -9.53 13.12
CA HIS A 256 12.92 -8.52 13.58
C HIS A 256 12.90 -8.37 15.10
N GLU A 257 11.73 -8.34 15.73
CA GLU A 257 11.59 -8.25 17.18
C GLU A 257 12.16 -9.48 17.90
N THR A 258 11.93 -10.66 17.33
CA THR A 258 12.51 -11.91 17.82
C THR A 258 14.04 -11.88 17.71
N TRP A 259 14.56 -11.37 16.59
CA TRP A 259 16.00 -11.21 16.39
C TRP A 259 16.61 -10.22 17.40
N ASP A 260 15.95 -9.09 17.65
CA ASP A 260 16.40 -8.11 18.63
C ASP A 260 16.37 -8.67 20.06
N GLU A 261 15.36 -9.48 20.41
CA GLU A 261 15.29 -10.17 21.71
C GLU A 261 16.50 -11.09 21.93
N VAL A 262 16.83 -11.92 20.93
CA VAL A 262 17.99 -12.83 20.98
C VAL A 262 19.29 -12.05 21.10
N ARG A 263 19.42 -10.98 20.32
CA ARG A 263 20.61 -10.12 20.30
C ARG A 263 20.79 -9.38 21.62
N GLY A 264 19.72 -8.82 22.19
CA GLY A 264 19.73 -8.12 23.47
C GLY A 264 20.21 -9.01 24.63
N ARG A 265 19.85 -10.30 24.59
CA ARG A 265 20.32 -11.33 25.52
C ARG A 265 21.74 -11.85 25.23
N LYS A 266 22.43 -11.28 24.23
CA LYS A 266 23.77 -11.68 23.77
C LYS A 266 23.88 -13.18 23.42
N ARG A 267 22.79 -13.78 22.94
CA ARG A 267 22.77 -15.19 22.52
C ARG A 267 22.94 -15.31 21.01
N ARG A 268 23.31 -16.51 20.55
CA ARG A 268 23.36 -16.87 19.13
C ARG A 268 22.34 -17.93 18.72
N ARG A 269 21.55 -18.46 19.66
CA ARG A 269 20.47 -19.39 19.36
C ARG A 269 19.14 -18.63 19.48
N ALA A 270 18.35 -18.65 18.42
CA ALA A 270 17.00 -18.10 18.39
C ALA A 270 15.99 -19.23 18.60
N THR A 271 15.05 -19.03 19.51
CA THR A 271 14.10 -20.04 19.99
C THR A 271 12.67 -19.52 19.97
N LEU A 272 11.69 -20.43 20.03
CA LEU A 272 10.27 -20.14 20.15
C LEU A 272 9.96 -19.39 21.46
N ASP A 273 10.75 -19.58 22.51
CA ASP A 273 10.65 -18.73 23.72
C ASP A 273 10.99 -17.27 23.38
N ASP A 274 12.06 -17.00 22.62
CA ASP A 274 12.38 -15.61 22.24
C ASP A 274 11.26 -14.98 21.40
N LEU A 275 10.63 -15.76 20.51
CA LEU A 275 9.45 -15.32 19.76
C LEU A 275 8.27 -15.01 20.70
N HIS A 276 8.01 -15.88 21.69
CA HIS A 276 6.97 -15.63 22.69
C HIS A 276 7.27 -14.33 23.46
N GLN A 277 8.49 -14.14 23.93
CA GLN A 277 8.88 -12.95 24.70
C GLN A 277 8.77 -11.67 23.85
N ALA A 278 9.21 -11.73 22.59
CA ALA A 278 9.05 -10.63 21.63
C ALA A 278 7.58 -10.29 21.42
N LEU A 279 6.72 -11.29 21.21
CA LEU A 279 5.28 -11.07 21.08
C LEU A 279 4.65 -10.47 22.35
N LYS A 280 5.02 -10.98 23.53
CA LYS A 280 4.52 -10.45 24.81
C LYS A 280 4.91 -8.98 24.99
N ARG A 281 6.17 -8.62 24.66
CA ARG A 281 6.63 -7.23 24.69
C ARG A 281 5.83 -6.36 23.72
N LEU A 282 5.70 -6.80 22.46
CA LEU A 282 4.94 -6.08 21.44
C LEU A 282 3.48 -5.83 21.84
N LEU A 283 2.81 -6.84 22.39
CA LEU A 283 1.44 -6.71 22.89
C LEU A 283 1.35 -5.70 24.04
N ALA A 284 2.31 -5.71 24.97
CA ALA A 284 2.35 -4.74 26.07
C ALA A 284 2.60 -3.30 25.58
N GLU A 285 3.51 -3.12 24.61
CA GLU A 285 3.79 -1.80 24.00
C GLU A 285 2.57 -1.21 23.29
N HIS A 286 1.76 -2.06 22.65
CA HIS A 286 0.60 -1.63 21.87
C HIS A 286 -0.72 -1.68 22.66
N GLN A 287 -0.67 -2.09 23.94
CA GLN A 287 -1.83 -2.28 24.80
C GLN A 287 -2.77 -1.06 24.77
N MET A 288 -2.24 0.15 24.97
CA MET A 288 -3.04 1.38 24.98
C MET A 288 -3.73 1.65 23.63
N ILE A 289 -3.04 1.36 22.52
CA ILE A 289 -3.59 1.54 21.17
C ILE A 289 -4.69 0.52 20.90
N PHE A 290 -4.48 -0.74 21.28
CA PHE A 290 -5.48 -1.80 21.11
C PHE A 290 -6.70 -1.60 21.99
N GLU A 291 -6.50 -1.15 23.23
CA GLU A 291 -7.59 -0.74 24.11
C GLU A 291 -8.37 0.42 23.52
N ALA A 292 -7.69 1.45 22.98
CA ALA A 292 -8.38 2.54 22.31
C ALA A 292 -9.23 2.03 21.14
N VAL A 293 -8.68 1.21 20.23
CA VAL A 293 -9.44 0.60 19.13
C VAL A 293 -10.64 -0.17 19.68
N TRP A 294 -10.44 -1.04 20.68
CA TRP A 294 -11.50 -1.83 21.30
C TRP A 294 -12.60 -0.94 21.90
N GLN A 295 -12.22 0.15 22.58
CA GLN A 295 -13.18 1.05 23.22
C GLN A 295 -14.07 1.79 22.23
N HIS A 296 -13.56 2.12 21.04
CA HIS A 296 -14.35 2.75 19.97
C HIS A 296 -15.35 1.79 19.30
N LEU A 297 -15.20 0.47 19.47
CA LEU A 297 -16.13 -0.51 18.93
C LEU A 297 -17.38 -0.63 19.80
N THR A 298 -18.55 -0.64 19.17
CA THR A 298 -19.83 -1.02 19.79
C THR A 298 -19.77 -2.47 20.29
N LEU A 299 -20.65 -2.83 21.25
CA LEU A 299 -20.72 -4.20 21.78
C LEU A 299 -20.90 -5.26 20.67
N THR A 300 -21.74 -4.96 19.67
CA THR A 300 -21.96 -5.83 18.52
C THR A 300 -20.71 -5.99 17.65
N GLN A 301 -19.97 -4.90 17.42
CA GLN A 301 -18.70 -4.95 16.68
C GLN A 301 -17.63 -5.73 17.45
N ARG A 302 -17.52 -5.55 18.78
CA ARG A 302 -16.60 -6.33 19.63
C ARG A 302 -16.90 -7.82 19.56
N ALA A 303 -18.18 -8.20 19.68
CA ALA A 303 -18.60 -9.60 19.58
C ALA A 303 -18.30 -10.18 18.19
N ALA A 304 -18.58 -9.43 17.13
CA ALA A 304 -18.26 -9.85 15.76
C ALA A 304 -16.74 -9.99 15.54
N LEU A 305 -15.93 -9.03 16.02
CA LEU A 305 -14.47 -9.08 15.94
C LEU A 305 -13.92 -10.31 16.68
N ARG A 306 -14.42 -10.59 17.88
CA ARG A 306 -14.03 -11.79 18.63
C ARG A 306 -14.37 -13.07 17.87
N ALA A 307 -15.56 -13.15 17.28
CA ALA A 307 -15.95 -14.30 16.46
C ALA A 307 -15.06 -14.45 15.21
N VAL A 308 -14.66 -13.34 14.56
CA VAL A 308 -13.68 -13.37 13.45
C VAL A 308 -12.38 -14.03 13.90
N VAL A 309 -11.85 -13.62 15.06
CA VAL A 309 -10.58 -14.16 15.59
C VAL A 309 -10.69 -15.64 15.95
N LEU A 310 -11.76 -16.04 16.64
CA LEU A 310 -11.91 -17.40 17.18
C LEU A 310 -12.36 -18.44 16.13
N GLU A 311 -13.09 -18.03 15.09
CA GLU A 311 -13.58 -18.92 14.03
C GLU A 311 -12.71 -18.90 12.76
N GLY A 312 -11.55 -18.23 12.82
CA GLY A 312 -10.71 -18.03 11.64
C GLY A 312 -11.41 -17.26 10.52
N GLY A 313 -12.44 -16.47 10.86
CA GLY A 313 -13.10 -15.56 9.94
C GLY A 313 -14.17 -16.15 9.03
N ARG A 314 -14.53 -17.43 9.19
CA ARG A 314 -15.49 -18.13 8.31
C ARG A 314 -16.79 -18.45 9.04
N GLY A 315 -17.86 -18.65 8.26
CA GLY A 315 -19.14 -19.14 8.80
C GLY A 315 -19.83 -18.22 9.80
N LEU A 316 -19.44 -16.93 9.88
CA LEU A 316 -19.85 -15.99 10.93
C LEU A 316 -21.37 -15.71 10.98
N LEU A 317 -22.09 -16.03 9.89
CA LEU A 317 -23.54 -15.86 9.80
C LEU A 317 -24.33 -17.14 10.18
N SER A 318 -23.64 -18.28 10.33
CA SER A 318 -24.28 -19.56 10.66
C SER A 318 -24.97 -19.51 12.02
N ALA A 319 -26.06 -20.27 12.18
CA ALA A 319 -26.78 -20.32 13.45
C ALA A 319 -25.88 -20.81 14.60
N ASP A 320 -25.06 -21.84 14.34
CA ASP A 320 -24.12 -22.40 15.31
C ASP A 320 -23.12 -21.34 15.85
N VAL A 321 -22.38 -20.67 14.96
CA VAL A 321 -21.40 -19.64 15.35
C VAL A 321 -22.09 -18.52 16.11
N ARG A 322 -23.28 -18.08 15.67
CA ARG A 322 -24.01 -17.00 16.34
C ARG A 322 -24.46 -17.40 17.74
N VAL A 323 -24.88 -18.64 17.96
CA VAL A 323 -25.22 -19.14 19.30
C VAL A 323 -23.97 -19.23 20.19
N ARG A 324 -22.89 -19.85 19.71
CA ARG A 324 -21.63 -20.01 20.48
C ARG A 324 -21.02 -18.68 20.91
N HIS A 325 -21.06 -17.68 20.03
CA HIS A 325 -20.49 -16.34 20.28
C HIS A 325 -21.53 -15.30 20.71
N ARG A 326 -22.77 -15.71 21.00
CA ARG A 326 -23.87 -14.84 21.43
C ARG A 326 -24.08 -13.63 20.51
N LEU A 327 -23.95 -13.84 19.21
CA LEU A 327 -24.14 -12.82 18.19
C LEU A 327 -25.63 -12.58 17.92
N GLY A 328 -25.96 -11.38 17.44
CA GLY A 328 -27.32 -11.04 17.03
C GLY A 328 -27.82 -11.79 15.78
N GLY A 329 -28.93 -11.31 15.21
CA GLY A 329 -29.45 -11.77 13.91
C GLY A 329 -28.40 -11.67 12.78
N PRO A 330 -28.52 -12.42 11.67
CA PRO A 330 -27.53 -12.39 10.58
C PRO A 330 -27.30 -10.98 10.01
N SER A 331 -28.37 -10.18 9.88
CA SER A 331 -28.31 -8.78 9.42
C SER A 331 -27.54 -7.87 10.38
N THR A 332 -27.61 -8.14 11.69
CA THR A 332 -26.85 -7.41 12.71
C THR A 332 -25.37 -7.76 12.63
N VAL A 333 -25.02 -9.04 12.44
CA VAL A 333 -23.64 -9.48 12.24
C VAL A 333 -23.05 -8.90 10.94
N GLN A 334 -23.81 -8.93 9.85
CA GLN A 334 -23.38 -8.35 8.57
C GLN A 334 -23.07 -6.85 8.69
N ARG A 335 -23.95 -6.08 9.35
CA ARG A 335 -23.71 -4.65 9.60
C ARG A 335 -22.48 -4.40 10.45
N ALA A 336 -22.26 -5.22 11.49
CA ALA A 336 -21.08 -5.13 12.33
C ALA A 336 -19.79 -5.42 11.54
N LEU A 337 -19.76 -6.49 10.74
CA LEU A 337 -18.64 -6.83 9.87
C LEU A 337 -18.38 -5.75 8.82
N ALA A 338 -19.41 -5.21 8.19
CA ALA A 338 -19.28 -4.12 7.23
C ALA A 338 -18.69 -2.85 7.87
N ALA A 339 -19.09 -2.54 9.11
CA ALA A 339 -18.50 -1.43 9.85
C ALA A 339 -17.03 -1.70 10.21
N LEU A 340 -16.68 -2.91 10.68
CA LEU A 340 -15.29 -3.28 10.96
C LEU A 340 -14.40 -3.22 9.71
N VAL A 341 -14.95 -3.55 8.54
CA VAL A 341 -14.24 -3.41 7.25
C VAL A 341 -14.04 -1.96 6.88
N ARG A 342 -15.08 -1.14 6.99
CA ARG A 342 -14.99 0.30 6.72
C ARG A 342 -14.00 1.00 7.66
N ASP A 343 -13.94 0.57 8.92
CA ASP A 343 -13.08 1.15 9.94
C ASP A 343 -11.66 0.54 9.91
N ASP A 344 -11.33 -0.26 8.87
CA ASP A 344 -10.03 -0.91 8.62
C ASP A 344 -9.52 -1.81 9.76
N VAL A 345 -10.43 -2.34 10.57
CA VAL A 345 -10.11 -3.30 11.65
C VAL A 345 -10.01 -4.71 11.08
N VAL A 346 -10.88 -5.03 10.12
CA VAL A 346 -10.96 -6.34 9.48
C VAL A 346 -10.96 -6.14 7.96
N THR A 347 -10.34 -7.04 7.22
CA THR A 347 -10.46 -7.11 5.77
C THR A 347 -11.26 -8.34 5.35
N ARG A 348 -11.84 -8.30 4.16
CA ARG A 348 -12.58 -9.42 3.58
C ARG A 348 -11.79 -9.97 2.40
N ASP A 349 -11.42 -11.25 2.51
CA ASP A 349 -10.76 -12.03 1.47
C ASP A 349 -11.69 -13.16 1.04
N GLY A 350 -12.43 -12.93 -0.05
CA GLY A 350 -13.50 -13.82 -0.50
C GLY A 350 -14.61 -14.02 0.54
N ASP A 351 -14.71 -15.23 1.09
CA ASP A 351 -15.67 -15.63 2.12
C ASP A 351 -15.14 -15.50 3.55
N ARG A 352 -13.85 -15.16 3.70
CA ARG A 352 -13.16 -15.07 4.99
C ARG A 352 -12.97 -13.61 5.40
N TYR A 353 -13.17 -13.35 6.68
CA TYR A 353 -12.80 -12.09 7.33
C TYR A 353 -11.48 -12.28 8.08
N ALA A 354 -10.53 -11.36 7.94
CA ALA A 354 -9.24 -11.43 8.63
C ALA A 354 -8.97 -10.10 9.33
N VAL A 355 -8.45 -10.12 10.56
CA VAL A 355 -8.04 -8.90 11.25
C VAL A 355 -6.86 -8.30 10.48
N VAL A 356 -6.90 -7.00 10.20
CA VAL A 356 -5.87 -6.33 9.39
C VAL A 356 -4.51 -6.32 10.07
N ASP A 357 -4.50 -6.31 11.40
CA ASP A 357 -3.31 -6.32 12.24
C ASP A 357 -3.20 -7.63 13.04
N SER A 358 -2.18 -8.44 12.77
CA SER A 358 -1.96 -9.70 13.48
C SER A 358 -1.70 -9.54 14.98
N LEU A 359 -1.15 -8.41 15.43
CA LEU A 359 -0.96 -8.15 16.86
C LEU A 359 -2.29 -7.82 17.54
N LEU A 360 -3.18 -7.07 16.86
CA LEU A 360 -4.54 -6.86 17.37
C LEU A 360 -5.31 -8.18 17.45
N ARG A 361 -5.14 -9.07 16.46
CA ARG A 361 -5.71 -10.43 16.49
C ARG A 361 -5.23 -11.21 17.71
N GLU A 362 -3.92 -11.26 17.92
CA GLU A 362 -3.31 -11.93 19.08
C GLU A 362 -3.75 -11.31 20.41
N TRP A 363 -3.87 -9.99 20.46
CA TRP A 363 -4.40 -9.29 21.63
C TRP A 363 -5.84 -9.73 21.93
N VAL A 364 -6.74 -9.68 20.94
CA VAL A 364 -8.14 -10.12 21.11
C VAL A 364 -8.23 -11.61 21.49
N ALA A 365 -7.39 -12.46 20.91
CA ALA A 365 -7.37 -13.89 21.21
C ALA A 365 -6.98 -14.21 22.66
N ARG A 366 -6.11 -13.38 23.27
CA ARG A 366 -5.57 -13.57 24.62
C ARG A 366 -6.39 -12.90 25.71
N GLN A 367 -7.28 -11.97 25.35
CA GLN A 367 -8.16 -11.32 26.31
C GLN A 367 -9.39 -12.18 26.57
N THR A 368 -9.57 -12.58 27.82
CA THR A 368 -10.85 -13.09 28.32
C THR A 368 -11.76 -11.90 28.64
N PHE A 369 -12.66 -11.58 27.71
CA PHE A 369 -13.76 -10.63 27.91
C PHE A 369 -15.04 -11.32 28.34
#